data_AF-A0A7K6BBJ1-F1
#
_entry.id   AF-A0A7K6BBJ1-F1
#
_cell.length_a   1.000
_cell.length_b   1.000
_cell.length_c   1.000
_cell.angle_alpha   90.00
_cell.angle_beta   90.00
_cell.angle_gamma   90.00
#
_symmetry.space_group_name_H-M   'P 1'
#
loop_
_entity.id
_entity.type
_entity.pdbx_description
1 polymer ?
#
loop_
_entity_poly.entity_id
_entity_poly.type
_entity_poly.pdbx_seq_one_letter_code
_entity_poly.pdbx_strand_id
1 'polypeptide(L)'
;QLFYQVKGDMCLKIIENGEKKDIIIREGEMFLLPARIPHSPQRYTNTVGLVIERERLKTEIDGLRYYVGESTDVLFEKWFHCEDLGTQLIPIIQEFFNSRQYKTGKPNPDELLKETPFPLNSTTVMEPFSFQGWLNDHRGKIKQRSLSMFGDNFETEVIAYGPGTTEKNKTNSDLWIWQLEGTSVVSVDGKTLSLSVGDSLLVRSQSVYCWRRTEECIALCISQDPER
;
A
#
# COMPACT_ATOMS: atom_id res chain seq x y z
N GLN A 1 -2.54 -0.11 -2.58
CA GLN A 1 -1.32 0.35 -1.88
C GLN A 1 -1.68 0.80 -0.48
N LEU A 2 -0.99 0.30 0.54
CA LEU A 2 -1.20 0.73 1.92
C LEU A 2 -0.27 1.91 2.26
N PHE A 3 -0.80 2.94 2.89
CA PHE A 3 -0.06 4.09 3.40
C PHE A 3 -0.21 4.20 4.92
N TYR A 4 0.88 4.52 5.59
CA TYR A 4 0.90 4.89 7.01
C TYR A 4 1.92 6.00 7.24
N GLN A 5 1.50 7.13 7.82
CA GLN A 5 2.43 8.23 8.12
C GLN A 5 3.04 8.05 9.51
N VAL A 6 4.33 7.71 9.56
CA VAL A 6 5.09 7.56 10.81
C VAL A 6 5.42 8.92 11.41
N LYS A 7 5.72 9.90 10.56
CA LYS A 7 6.07 11.27 10.97
C LYS A 7 5.57 12.28 9.95
N GLY A 8 4.89 13.32 10.43
CA GLY A 8 4.30 14.40 9.67
C GLY A 8 3.24 13.96 8.67
N ASP A 9 2.69 14.92 7.95
CA ASP A 9 1.56 14.70 7.05
C ASP A 9 2.03 14.48 5.61
N MET A 10 1.15 13.90 4.79
CA MET A 10 1.29 13.91 3.33
C MET A 10 -0.06 14.20 2.67
N CYS A 11 -0.03 14.62 1.40
CA CYS A 11 -1.22 14.75 0.56
C CYS A 11 -1.12 13.75 -0.58
N LEU A 12 -2.03 12.79 -0.66
CA LEU A 12 -2.16 11.89 -1.80
C LEU A 12 -3.22 12.46 -2.75
N LYS A 13 -2.78 13.05 -3.85
CA LYS A 13 -3.70 13.51 -4.90
C LYS A 13 -4.20 12.29 -5.67
N ILE A 14 -5.49 12.15 -5.87
CA ILE A 14 -6.10 11.04 -6.61
C ILE A 14 -7.05 11.56 -7.69
N ILE A 15 -7.39 10.68 -8.62
CA ILE A 15 -8.57 10.86 -9.49
C ILE A 15 -9.62 9.83 -9.06
N GLU A 16 -10.67 10.32 -8.39
CA GLU A 16 -11.81 9.55 -7.92
C GLU A 16 -13.01 9.92 -8.80
N ASN A 17 -13.65 8.94 -9.43
CA ASN A 17 -14.84 9.17 -10.27
C ASN A 17 -14.66 10.24 -11.36
N GLY A 18 -13.44 10.37 -11.90
CA GLY A 18 -13.12 11.37 -12.93
C GLY A 18 -12.84 12.77 -12.38
N GLU A 19 -12.86 12.96 -11.06
CA GLU A 19 -12.58 14.22 -10.38
C GLU A 19 -11.28 14.14 -9.58
N LYS A 20 -10.53 15.26 -9.53
CA LYS A 20 -9.34 15.35 -8.69
C LYS A 20 -9.75 15.51 -7.23
N LYS A 21 -9.13 14.74 -6.35
CA LYS A 21 -9.34 14.82 -4.90
C LYS A 21 -8.00 14.77 -4.16
N ASP A 22 -7.88 15.59 -3.13
CA ASP A 22 -6.72 15.60 -2.25
C ASP A 22 -7.03 14.81 -0.98
N ILE A 23 -6.32 13.72 -0.74
CA ILE A 23 -6.43 12.91 0.47
C ILE A 23 -5.29 13.30 1.42
N ILE A 24 -5.63 13.98 2.51
CA ILE A 24 -4.65 14.33 3.55
C ILE A 24 -4.50 13.16 4.51
N ILE A 25 -3.31 12.55 4.53
CA ILE A 25 -2.95 11.46 5.45
C ILE A 25 -2.03 12.08 6.50
N ARG A 26 -2.53 12.26 7.71
CA ARG A 26 -1.81 12.90 8.82
C ARG A 26 -0.88 11.93 9.52
N GLU A 27 0.06 12.47 10.30
CA GLU A 27 0.88 11.66 11.21
C GLU A 27 0.01 10.70 12.05
N GLY A 28 0.38 9.42 12.07
CA GLY A 28 -0.34 8.36 12.75
C GLY A 28 -1.60 7.85 12.03
N GLU A 29 -1.95 8.37 10.86
CA GLU A 29 -3.08 7.87 10.07
C GLU A 29 -2.67 6.76 9.09
N MET A 30 -3.57 5.80 8.91
CA MET A 30 -3.51 4.76 7.88
C MET A 30 -4.53 5.02 6.78
N PHE A 31 -4.17 4.63 5.56
CA PHE A 31 -5.04 4.73 4.38
C PHE A 31 -4.74 3.59 3.40
N LEU A 32 -5.77 2.94 2.87
CA LEU A 32 -5.62 1.89 1.86
C LEU A 32 -6.21 2.37 0.53
N LEU A 33 -5.35 2.47 -0.48
CA LEU A 33 -5.74 2.83 -1.84
C LEU A 33 -6.16 1.57 -2.63
N PRO A 34 -7.40 1.50 -3.15
CA PRO A 34 -7.84 0.46 -4.08
C PRO A 34 -6.98 0.38 -5.34
N ALA A 35 -6.99 -0.78 -6.00
CA ALA A 35 -6.31 -0.97 -7.27
C ALA A 35 -6.85 -0.02 -8.36
N ARG A 36 -5.97 0.37 -9.29
CA ARG A 36 -6.32 1.12 -10.52
C ARG A 36 -6.90 2.53 -10.31
N ILE A 37 -6.62 3.15 -9.17
CA ILE A 37 -6.89 4.57 -8.93
C ILE A 37 -5.62 5.38 -9.26
N PRO A 38 -5.65 6.31 -10.22
CA PRO A 38 -4.54 7.23 -10.47
C PRO A 38 -4.25 8.04 -9.20
N HIS A 39 -2.99 8.08 -8.80
CA HIS A 39 -2.58 8.75 -7.57
C HIS A 39 -1.20 9.42 -7.74
N SER A 40 -0.98 10.51 -7.01
CA SER A 40 0.23 11.33 -7.04
C SER A 40 0.59 11.77 -5.61
N PRO A 41 1.53 11.07 -4.95
CA PRO A 41 1.90 11.35 -3.56
C PRO A 41 2.71 12.64 -3.45
N GLN A 42 2.27 13.56 -2.59
CA GLN A 42 2.96 14.80 -2.25
C GLN A 42 3.50 14.68 -0.82
N ARG A 43 4.82 14.67 -0.69
CA ARG A 43 5.52 14.58 0.61
C ARG A 43 6.18 15.90 0.95
N TYR A 44 6.25 16.22 2.24
CA TYR A 44 6.86 17.45 2.74
C TYR A 44 8.18 17.18 3.46
N THR A 45 8.97 18.22 3.69
CA THR A 45 10.24 18.14 4.43
C THR A 45 10.04 17.57 5.84
N ASN A 46 10.99 16.80 6.33
CA ASN A 46 10.99 16.22 7.69
C ASN A 46 9.84 15.23 8.00
N THR A 47 9.30 14.58 6.96
CA THR A 47 8.24 13.56 7.08
C THR A 47 8.79 12.14 6.80
N VAL A 48 8.13 11.11 7.34
CA VAL A 48 8.43 9.69 7.10
C VAL A 48 7.12 8.94 6.93
N GLY A 49 6.98 8.20 5.83
CA GLY A 49 5.81 7.38 5.55
C GLY A 49 6.19 5.97 5.15
N LEU A 50 5.42 5.00 5.62
CA LEU A 50 5.43 3.62 5.19
C LEU A 50 4.48 3.45 4.00
N VAL A 51 4.94 2.80 2.95
CA VAL A 51 4.12 2.35 1.82
C VAL A 51 4.35 0.86 1.63
N ILE A 52 3.27 0.09 1.50
CA ILE A 52 3.33 -1.35 1.19
C ILE A 52 2.58 -1.63 -0.12
N GLU A 53 3.31 -2.20 -1.06
CA GLU A 53 2.86 -2.71 -2.35
C GLU A 53 3.47 -4.09 -2.59
N ARG A 54 2.91 -4.84 -3.55
CA ARG A 54 3.40 -6.16 -3.94
C ARG A 54 4.06 -6.14 -5.32
N GLU A 55 4.86 -7.17 -5.56
CA GLU A 55 5.37 -7.50 -6.88
C GLU A 55 4.19 -7.70 -7.86
N ARG A 56 4.40 -7.24 -9.09
CA ARG A 56 3.39 -7.35 -10.16
C ARG A 56 3.38 -8.77 -10.70
N LEU A 57 2.19 -9.28 -11.02
CA LEU A 57 2.07 -10.44 -11.90
C LEU A 57 2.59 -10.06 -13.29
N LYS A 58 3.09 -11.04 -14.05
CA LYS A 58 3.59 -10.84 -15.43
C LYS A 58 2.57 -10.22 -16.39
N THR A 59 1.28 -10.34 -16.06
CA THR A 59 0.16 -9.79 -16.84
C THR A 59 -0.26 -8.39 -16.39
N GLU A 60 0.27 -7.89 -15.29
CA GLU A 60 -0.05 -6.57 -14.76
C GLU A 60 0.87 -5.49 -15.36
N ILE A 61 0.26 -4.35 -15.61
CA ILE A 61 0.88 -3.19 -16.25
C ILE A 61 0.69 -1.99 -15.32
N ASP A 62 1.74 -1.22 -15.11
CA ASP A 62 1.69 0.07 -14.44
C ASP A 62 1.57 1.18 -15.48
N GLY A 63 0.98 2.31 -15.07
CA GLY A 63 0.82 3.49 -15.90
C GLY A 63 1.31 4.74 -15.19
N LEU A 64 2.16 5.53 -15.83
CA LEU A 64 2.47 6.89 -15.40
C LEU A 64 1.75 7.88 -16.32
N ARG A 65 1.04 8.84 -15.71
CA ARG A 65 0.28 9.87 -16.43
C ARG A 65 0.58 11.27 -15.90
N TYR A 66 0.61 12.22 -16.82
CA TYR A 66 0.48 13.65 -16.55
C TYR A 66 -0.82 14.16 -17.14
N TYR A 67 -1.41 15.18 -16.53
CA TYR A 67 -2.70 15.75 -16.90
C TYR A 67 -2.59 17.22 -17.30
N VAL A 68 -3.55 17.70 -18.10
CA VAL A 68 -3.58 19.09 -18.55
C VAL A 68 -4.06 20.00 -17.42
N GLY A 69 -3.14 20.71 -16.76
CA GLY A 69 -3.46 21.66 -15.69
C GLY A 69 -4.32 21.02 -14.59
N GLU A 70 -5.45 21.66 -14.25
CA GLU A 70 -6.39 21.15 -13.26
C GLU A 70 -7.46 20.19 -13.78
N SER A 71 -7.46 19.88 -15.09
CA SER A 71 -8.36 18.90 -15.67
C SER A 71 -7.92 17.45 -15.42
N THR A 72 -8.79 16.51 -15.78
CA THR A 72 -8.47 15.08 -15.86
C THR A 72 -8.17 14.60 -17.29
N ASP A 73 -7.96 15.53 -18.23
CA ASP A 73 -7.51 15.23 -19.59
C ASP A 73 -6.02 14.82 -19.57
N VAL A 74 -5.70 13.69 -20.19
CA VAL A 74 -4.33 13.15 -20.22
C VAL A 74 -3.46 14.00 -21.13
N LEU A 75 -2.35 14.52 -20.58
CA LEU A 75 -1.33 15.25 -21.32
C LEU A 75 -0.28 14.31 -21.91
N PHE A 76 0.17 13.34 -21.11
CA PHE A 76 1.18 12.35 -21.46
C PHE A 76 0.92 11.07 -20.67
N GLU A 77 1.18 9.92 -21.29
CA GLU A 77 1.10 8.64 -20.60
C GLU A 77 2.14 7.63 -21.10
N LYS A 78 2.58 6.76 -20.19
CA LYS A 78 3.38 5.58 -20.50
C LYS A 78 2.90 4.39 -19.68
N TRP A 79 2.87 3.24 -20.32
CA TRP A 79 2.44 1.98 -19.75
C TRP A 79 3.58 0.97 -19.86
N PHE A 80 3.88 0.26 -18.78
CA PHE A 80 5.03 -0.62 -18.68
C PHE A 80 4.80 -1.73 -17.67
N HIS A 81 5.52 -2.84 -17.81
CA HIS A 81 5.59 -3.86 -16.76
C HIS A 81 6.58 -3.42 -15.68
N CYS A 82 6.12 -3.34 -14.44
CA CYS A 82 6.90 -2.85 -13.32
C CYS A 82 7.61 -4.00 -12.58
N GLU A 83 8.93 -4.04 -12.68
CA GLU A 83 9.83 -4.92 -11.92
C GLU A 83 10.49 -4.15 -10.76
N ASP A 84 10.94 -2.92 -11.01
CA ASP A 84 11.49 -2.00 -10.01
C ASP A 84 10.97 -0.58 -10.29
N LEU A 85 9.96 -0.19 -9.51
CA LEU A 85 9.26 1.08 -9.70
C LEU A 85 10.21 2.28 -9.59
N GLY A 86 11.13 2.27 -8.62
CA GLY A 86 12.02 3.41 -8.36
C GLY A 86 12.96 3.68 -9.52
N THR A 87 13.53 2.62 -10.11
CA THR A 87 14.46 2.74 -11.23
C THR A 87 13.74 3.00 -12.56
N GLN A 88 12.59 2.36 -12.79
CA GLN A 88 11.87 2.44 -14.07
C GLN A 88 11.09 3.76 -14.24
N LEU A 89 10.68 4.41 -13.15
CA LEU A 89 9.97 5.70 -13.24
C LEU A 89 10.89 6.85 -13.69
N ILE A 90 12.16 6.86 -13.27
CA ILE A 90 13.12 7.94 -13.58
C ILE A 90 13.21 8.24 -15.10
N PRO A 91 13.48 7.26 -15.98
CA PRO A 91 13.57 7.54 -17.42
C PRO A 91 12.24 7.99 -18.03
N ILE A 92 11.10 7.47 -17.56
CA ILE A 92 9.76 7.89 -18.04
C ILE A 92 9.48 9.35 -17.67
N ILE A 93 9.85 9.75 -16.44
CA ILE A 93 9.72 11.12 -15.98
C ILE A 93 10.62 12.05 -16.82
N GLN A 94 11.86 11.65 -17.09
CA GLN A 94 12.78 12.40 -17.96
C GLN A 94 12.25 12.52 -19.39
N GLU A 95 11.64 11.46 -19.93
CA GLU A 95 10.98 11.48 -21.24
C GLU A 95 9.87 12.53 -21.28
N PHE A 96 9.00 12.56 -20.27
CA PHE A 96 7.96 13.59 -20.16
C PHE A 96 8.56 15.00 -20.16
N PHE A 97 9.54 15.28 -19.32
CA PHE A 97 10.14 16.63 -19.25
C PHE A 97 10.86 17.06 -20.53
N ASN A 98 11.29 16.11 -21.37
CA ASN A 98 11.90 16.40 -22.67
C ASN A 98 10.88 16.44 -23.84
N SER A 99 9.63 16.01 -23.59
CA SER A 99 8.57 15.89 -24.58
C SER A 99 8.05 17.23 -25.11
N ARG A 100 7.34 17.19 -26.25
CA ARG A 100 6.61 18.35 -26.78
C ARG A 100 5.42 18.69 -25.90
N GLN A 101 4.79 17.70 -25.29
CA GLN A 101 3.63 17.83 -24.41
C GLN A 101 3.99 18.67 -23.20
N TYR A 102 5.13 18.42 -22.56
CA TYR A 102 5.62 19.27 -21.47
C TYR A 102 5.93 20.70 -21.96
N LYS A 103 6.60 20.86 -23.10
CA LYS A 103 6.96 22.18 -23.65
C LYS A 103 5.76 23.04 -24.04
N THR A 104 4.67 22.41 -24.48
CA THR A 104 3.51 23.11 -25.07
C THR A 104 2.29 23.11 -24.16
N GLY A 105 2.25 22.22 -23.15
CA GLY A 105 1.08 21.97 -22.32
C GLY A 105 -0.10 21.37 -23.08
N LYS A 106 0.12 20.84 -24.30
CA LYS A 106 -0.95 20.29 -25.15
C LYS A 106 -0.74 18.79 -25.38
N PRO A 107 -1.81 17.98 -25.30
CA PRO A 107 -1.73 16.56 -25.61
C PRO A 107 -1.41 16.33 -27.09
N ASN A 108 -0.78 15.19 -27.40
CA ASN A 108 -0.67 14.67 -28.75
C ASN A 108 -1.64 13.48 -28.92
N PRO A 109 -2.79 13.65 -29.63
CA PRO A 109 -3.78 12.59 -29.78
C PRO A 109 -3.25 11.29 -30.40
N ASP A 110 -2.20 11.38 -31.23
CA ASP A 110 -1.60 10.21 -31.88
C ASP A 110 -0.74 9.36 -30.91
N GLU A 111 -0.34 9.92 -29.77
CA GLU A 111 0.47 9.24 -28.75
C GLU A 111 -0.33 8.77 -27.53
N LEU A 112 -1.59 9.20 -27.40
CA LEU A 112 -2.47 8.78 -26.31
C LEU A 112 -3.18 7.47 -26.66
N LEU A 113 -3.37 6.62 -25.66
CA LEU A 113 -4.18 5.43 -25.84
C LEU A 113 -5.66 5.82 -25.91
N LYS A 114 -6.37 5.21 -26.87
CA LYS A 114 -7.82 5.35 -26.97
C LYS A 114 -8.53 4.71 -25.77
N GLU A 115 -7.98 3.61 -25.28
CA GLU A 115 -8.47 2.85 -24.14
C GLU A 115 -7.29 2.42 -23.26
N THR A 116 -7.49 2.45 -21.94
CA THR A 116 -6.47 1.99 -20.99
C THR A 116 -6.33 0.47 -21.03
N PRO A 117 -5.15 -0.10 -20.68
CA PRO A 117 -4.95 -1.56 -20.63
C PRO A 117 -5.93 -2.30 -19.71
N PHE A 118 -6.54 -1.58 -18.78
CA PHE A 118 -7.61 -2.03 -17.89
C PHE A 118 -8.52 -0.86 -17.53
N PRO A 119 -9.79 -1.10 -17.13
CA PRO A 119 -10.65 -0.03 -16.67
C PRO A 119 -10.11 0.57 -15.37
N LEU A 120 -10.07 1.90 -15.30
CA LEU A 120 -9.75 2.62 -14.07
C LEU A 120 -10.87 2.43 -13.05
N ASN A 121 -10.50 2.47 -11.78
CA ASN A 121 -11.45 2.23 -10.70
C ASN A 121 -12.29 3.49 -10.41
N SER A 122 -13.61 3.31 -10.31
CA SER A 122 -14.61 4.35 -10.01
C SER A 122 -15.25 4.13 -8.63
N THR A 123 -14.50 3.56 -7.69
CA THR A 123 -14.97 3.37 -6.31
C THR A 123 -14.61 4.61 -5.50
N THR A 124 -15.52 5.07 -4.65
CA THR A 124 -15.20 6.07 -3.64
C THR A 124 -14.21 5.48 -2.63
N VAL A 125 -13.07 6.14 -2.46
CA VAL A 125 -12.03 5.75 -1.50
C VAL A 125 -12.49 6.03 -0.08
N MET A 126 -11.97 5.24 0.86
CA MET A 126 -12.16 5.50 2.28
C MET A 126 -11.47 6.80 2.72
N GLU A 127 -11.83 7.33 3.88
CA GLU A 127 -11.04 8.39 4.51
C GLU A 127 -9.87 7.78 5.30
N PRO A 128 -8.72 8.46 5.38
CA PRO A 128 -7.67 8.09 6.33
C PRO A 128 -8.21 8.10 7.75
N PHE A 129 -7.66 7.23 8.61
CA PHE A 129 -8.09 7.13 10.00
C PHE A 129 -6.90 6.99 10.94
N SER A 130 -7.07 7.47 12.17
CA SER A 130 -6.05 7.31 13.22
C SER A 130 -5.82 5.84 13.52
N PHE A 131 -4.61 5.36 13.25
CA PHE A 131 -4.24 3.98 13.53
C PHE A 131 -4.30 3.67 15.02
N GLN A 132 -3.77 4.56 15.86
CA GLN A 132 -3.84 4.42 17.31
C GLN A 132 -5.27 4.46 17.83
N GLY A 133 -6.11 5.35 17.28
CA GLY A 133 -7.54 5.40 17.61
C GLY A 133 -8.23 4.06 17.31
N TRP A 134 -8.00 3.53 16.11
CA TRP A 134 -8.54 2.23 15.72
C TRP A 134 -8.06 1.10 16.64
N LEU A 135 -6.78 1.05 17.00
CA LEU A 135 -6.26 0.06 17.94
C LEU A 135 -6.92 0.16 19.31
N ASN A 136 -7.10 1.38 19.83
CA ASN A 136 -7.72 1.61 21.13
C ASN A 136 -9.17 1.13 21.15
N ASP A 137 -9.94 1.46 20.12
CA ASP A 137 -11.36 1.09 20.00
C ASP A 137 -11.56 -0.43 19.86
N HIS A 138 -10.57 -1.14 19.30
CA HIS A 138 -10.67 -2.57 19.01
C HIS A 138 -9.85 -3.45 19.96
N ARG A 139 -9.08 -2.87 20.88
CA ARG A 139 -8.15 -3.56 21.79
C ARG A 139 -8.77 -4.77 22.49
N GLY A 140 -9.95 -4.60 23.06
CA GLY A 140 -10.67 -5.68 23.76
C GLY A 140 -11.00 -6.85 22.84
N LYS A 141 -11.38 -6.58 21.58
CA LYS A 141 -11.67 -7.62 20.57
C LYS A 141 -10.39 -8.29 20.08
N ILE A 142 -9.32 -7.51 19.85
CA ILE A 142 -8.01 -8.01 19.41
C ILE A 142 -7.44 -9.02 20.42
N LYS A 143 -7.58 -8.75 21.73
CA LYS A 143 -7.17 -9.68 22.79
C LYS A 143 -7.92 -11.03 22.77
N GLN A 144 -9.10 -11.09 22.15
CA GLN A 144 -9.91 -12.31 22.07
C GLN A 144 -9.75 -13.03 20.73
N ARG A 145 -9.53 -12.30 19.63
CA ARG A 145 -9.40 -12.84 18.28
C ARG A 145 -8.67 -11.86 17.35
N SER A 146 -8.12 -12.38 16.25
CA SER A 146 -7.60 -11.53 15.18
C SER A 146 -8.69 -10.72 14.50
N LEU A 147 -8.37 -9.51 14.04
CA LEU A 147 -9.32 -8.60 13.40
C LEU A 147 -8.74 -8.00 12.12
N SER A 148 -9.48 -8.11 11.01
CA SER A 148 -9.16 -7.39 9.76
C SER A 148 -9.51 -5.91 9.90
N MET A 149 -8.58 -5.05 9.54
CA MET A 149 -8.73 -3.60 9.62
C MET A 149 -9.56 -3.02 8.47
N PHE A 150 -9.45 -3.61 7.29
CA PHE A 150 -10.10 -3.13 6.05
C PHE A 150 -11.24 -4.03 5.56
N GLY A 151 -11.53 -5.13 6.27
CA GLY A 151 -12.55 -6.11 5.88
C GLY A 151 -12.11 -6.98 4.70
N ASP A 152 -13.09 -7.47 3.93
CA ASP A 152 -12.89 -8.48 2.88
C ASP A 152 -12.97 -7.92 1.45
N ASN A 153 -13.17 -6.61 1.31
CA ASN A 153 -13.37 -5.96 0.01
C ASN A 153 -12.05 -5.58 -0.70
N PHE A 154 -10.90 -5.91 -0.11
CA PHE A 154 -9.59 -5.54 -0.62
C PHE A 154 -8.67 -6.75 -0.70
N GLU A 155 -7.80 -6.73 -1.72
CA GLU A 155 -6.67 -7.66 -1.87
C GLU A 155 -5.70 -7.55 -0.69
N THR A 156 -5.45 -6.32 -0.21
CA THR A 156 -4.58 -6.08 0.94
C THR A 156 -5.28 -6.48 2.23
N GLU A 157 -4.67 -7.41 2.96
CA GLU A 157 -5.05 -7.72 4.33
C GLU A 157 -4.13 -7.00 5.30
N VAL A 158 -4.73 -6.31 6.27
CA VAL A 158 -4.04 -5.82 7.46
C VAL A 158 -4.80 -6.38 8.66
N ILE A 159 -4.18 -7.34 9.33
CA ILE A 159 -4.80 -8.08 10.42
C ILE A 159 -4.08 -7.74 11.72
N ALA A 160 -4.84 -7.26 12.71
CA ALA A 160 -4.38 -7.10 14.07
C ALA A 160 -4.51 -8.41 14.84
N TYR A 161 -3.43 -8.82 15.49
CA TYR A 161 -3.34 -10.04 16.30
C TYR A 161 -3.10 -9.68 17.76
N GLY A 162 -3.90 -10.27 18.65
CA GLY A 162 -3.65 -10.30 20.09
C GLY A 162 -2.85 -11.54 20.51
N PRO A 163 -2.93 -11.94 21.79
CA PRO A 163 -2.27 -13.14 22.32
C PRO A 163 -2.64 -14.43 21.59
N GLY A 164 -1.79 -15.45 21.72
CA GLY A 164 -2.07 -16.80 21.25
C GLY A 164 -1.09 -17.27 20.18
N THR A 165 -1.44 -18.38 19.53
CA THR A 165 -0.56 -19.06 18.57
C THR A 165 -1.20 -19.12 17.20
N THR A 166 -0.42 -18.85 16.17
CA THR A 166 -0.79 -19.06 14.77
C THR A 166 0.19 -20.03 14.17
N GLU A 167 -0.34 -21.13 13.65
CA GLU A 167 0.41 -22.08 12.83
C GLU A 167 -0.18 -22.00 11.44
N LYS A 168 0.63 -21.54 10.48
CA LYS A 168 0.24 -21.51 9.08
C LYS A 168 1.27 -22.26 8.26
N ASN A 169 0.74 -23.04 7.33
CA ASN A 169 1.51 -23.61 6.24
C ASN A 169 1.81 -22.52 5.20
N LYS A 170 2.39 -22.96 4.08
CA LYS A 170 2.76 -22.15 2.93
C LYS A 170 1.66 -21.16 2.53
N THR A 171 2.02 -19.87 2.44
CA THR A 171 1.19 -18.80 1.88
C THR A 171 1.66 -18.45 0.46
N ASN A 172 0.75 -18.00 -0.40
CA ASN A 172 1.06 -17.57 -1.77
C ASN A 172 1.65 -16.16 -1.84
N SER A 173 1.63 -15.43 -0.73
CA SER A 173 2.22 -14.09 -0.58
C SER A 173 3.18 -14.00 0.60
N ASP A 174 4.09 -13.03 0.53
CA ASP A 174 4.93 -12.61 1.66
C ASP A 174 4.04 -12.02 2.76
N LEU A 175 4.44 -12.22 4.02
CA LEU A 175 3.80 -11.63 5.19
C LEU A 175 4.75 -10.67 5.89
N TRP A 176 4.32 -9.45 6.15
CA TRP A 176 5.06 -8.49 6.96
C TRP A 176 4.43 -8.35 8.34
N ILE A 177 5.16 -8.80 9.37
CA ILE A 177 4.77 -8.71 10.77
C ILE A 177 5.37 -7.45 11.37
N TRP A 178 4.58 -6.69 12.11
CA TRP A 178 5.04 -5.54 12.89
C TRP A 178 4.57 -5.65 14.34
N GLN A 179 5.52 -5.78 15.27
CA GLN A 179 5.28 -5.93 16.70
C GLN A 179 5.05 -4.56 17.34
N LEU A 180 3.83 -4.31 17.83
CA LEU A 180 3.43 -3.01 18.35
C LEU A 180 3.50 -2.94 19.88
N GLU A 181 3.07 -4.00 20.54
CA GLU A 181 3.01 -4.09 22.01
C GLU A 181 3.43 -5.48 22.46
N GLY A 182 4.02 -5.59 23.66
CA GLY A 182 4.48 -6.86 24.19
C GLY A 182 5.57 -7.52 23.35
N THR A 183 5.64 -8.85 23.41
CA THR A 183 6.63 -9.64 22.67
C THR A 183 5.98 -10.84 21.98
N SER A 184 6.64 -11.31 20.93
CA SER A 184 6.28 -12.56 20.27
C SER A 184 7.51 -13.34 19.82
N VAL A 185 7.29 -14.61 19.47
CA VAL A 185 8.31 -15.52 18.94
C VAL A 185 7.81 -16.10 17.63
N VAL A 186 8.59 -15.91 16.57
CA VAL A 186 8.31 -16.43 15.23
C VAL A 186 9.34 -17.50 14.89
N SER A 187 8.89 -18.72 14.65
CA SER A 187 9.72 -19.81 14.12
C SER A 187 9.42 -19.99 12.63
N VAL A 188 10.42 -19.79 11.78
CA VAL A 188 10.34 -19.91 10.31
C VAL A 188 11.48 -20.80 9.82
N ASP A 189 11.16 -21.86 9.07
CA ASP A 189 12.14 -22.78 8.46
C ASP A 189 13.23 -23.26 9.44
N GLY A 190 12.82 -23.58 10.67
CA GLY A 190 13.69 -24.08 11.74
C GLY A 190 14.48 -23.01 12.51
N LYS A 191 14.41 -21.73 12.11
CA LYS A 191 14.99 -20.60 12.86
C LYS A 191 13.93 -19.94 13.72
N THR A 192 14.31 -19.53 14.92
CA THR A 192 13.40 -18.85 15.85
C THR A 192 13.91 -17.45 16.13
N LEU A 193 13.03 -16.47 15.97
CA LEU A 193 13.28 -15.04 16.16
C LEU A 193 12.32 -14.52 17.22
N SER A 194 12.82 -13.73 18.17
CA SER A 194 11.99 -13.01 19.13
C SER A 194 11.78 -11.59 18.63
N LEU A 195 10.55 -11.10 18.67
CA LEU A 195 10.18 -9.74 18.29
C LEU A 195 9.73 -8.99 19.54
N SER A 196 10.32 -7.82 19.74
CA SER A 196 9.97 -6.83 20.77
C SER A 196 9.26 -5.64 20.14
N VAL A 197 8.74 -4.73 20.97
CA VAL A 197 8.05 -3.52 20.51
C VAL A 197 8.91 -2.73 19.50
N GLY A 198 8.34 -2.46 18.33
CA GLY A 198 9.00 -1.76 17.23
C GLY A 198 9.68 -2.68 16.22
N ASP A 199 9.93 -3.95 16.56
CA ASP A 199 10.52 -4.91 15.61
C ASP A 199 9.52 -5.26 14.50
N SER A 200 10.05 -5.56 13.31
CA SER A 200 9.28 -6.10 12.20
C SER A 200 10.00 -7.29 11.57
N LEU A 201 9.23 -8.16 10.91
CA LEU A 201 9.75 -9.36 10.27
C LEU A 201 9.01 -9.63 8.96
N LEU A 202 9.77 -9.82 7.89
CA LEU A 202 9.24 -10.36 6.63
C LEU A 202 9.34 -11.89 6.65
N VAL A 203 8.20 -12.57 6.62
CA VAL A 203 8.10 -14.00 6.38
C VAL A 203 7.84 -14.21 4.89
N ARG A 204 8.75 -14.89 4.20
CA ARG A 204 8.63 -15.10 2.75
C ARG A 204 7.48 -16.05 2.43
N SER A 205 6.87 -15.85 1.27
CA SER A 205 5.93 -16.78 0.66
C SER A 205 6.52 -18.19 0.63
N GLN A 206 5.65 -19.19 0.73
CA GLN A 206 6.01 -20.61 0.77
C GLN A 206 6.82 -21.08 2.00
N SER A 207 7.20 -20.20 2.92
CA SER A 207 7.77 -20.60 4.22
C SER A 207 6.69 -21.23 5.13
N VAL A 208 7.12 -22.15 5.98
CA VAL A 208 6.29 -22.67 7.08
C VAL A 208 6.64 -21.92 8.35
N TYR A 209 5.63 -21.40 9.07
CA TYR A 209 5.89 -20.65 10.28
C TYR A 209 4.92 -20.94 11.43
N CYS A 210 5.45 -20.81 12.64
CA CYS A 210 4.70 -20.80 13.89
C CYS A 210 4.95 -19.46 14.58
N TRP A 211 3.90 -18.74 14.92
CA TRP A 211 3.96 -17.44 15.59
C TRP A 211 3.24 -17.50 16.93
N ARG A 212 4.00 -17.38 18.02
CA ARG A 212 3.50 -17.39 19.40
C ARG A 212 3.57 -15.99 19.99
N ARG A 213 2.44 -15.50 20.50
CA ARG A 213 2.25 -14.13 20.98
C ARG A 213 1.89 -14.14 22.46
N THR A 214 2.59 -13.32 23.24
CA THR A 214 2.38 -13.20 24.70
C THR A 214 1.04 -12.53 25.04
N GLU A 215 0.62 -12.60 26.31
CA GLU A 215 -0.66 -12.03 26.81
C GLU A 215 -0.82 -10.51 26.59
N GLU A 216 0.29 -9.77 26.49
CA GLU A 216 0.28 -8.33 26.20
C GLU A 216 0.58 -8.02 24.73
N CYS A 217 0.65 -9.04 23.88
CA CYS A 217 1.00 -8.85 22.48
C CYS A 217 -0.13 -8.16 21.72
N ILE A 218 0.23 -7.08 21.02
CA ILE A 218 -0.52 -6.60 19.85
C ILE A 218 0.47 -6.46 18.70
N ALA A 219 0.13 -7.05 17.55
CA ALA A 219 0.94 -6.98 16.35
C ALA A 219 0.07 -6.85 15.11
N LEU A 220 0.61 -6.26 14.05
CA LEU A 220 0.03 -6.31 12.72
C LEU A 220 0.68 -7.40 11.88
N CYS A 221 -0.10 -8.02 11.02
CA CYS A 221 0.37 -8.82 9.91
C CYS A 221 -0.26 -8.27 8.63
N ILE A 222 0.58 -8.03 7.62
CA ILE A 222 0.19 -7.42 6.36
C ILE A 222 0.54 -8.36 5.22
N SER A 223 -0.40 -8.58 4.30
CA SER A 223 -0.21 -9.40 3.10
C SER A 223 -1.00 -8.83 1.92
N GLN A 224 -0.47 -9.07 0.73
CA GLN A 224 -1.07 -8.69 -0.55
C GLN A 224 -0.99 -9.89 -1.48
N ASP A 225 -2.04 -10.70 -1.48
CA ASP A 225 -2.13 -11.92 -2.28
C ASP A 225 -2.88 -11.62 -3.58
N PRO A 226 -2.25 -11.72 -4.76
CA PRO A 226 -2.91 -11.42 -6.03
C PRO A 226 -4.08 -12.35 -6.38
N GLU A 227 -4.25 -13.48 -5.68
CA GLU A 227 -5.35 -14.42 -5.90
C GLU A 227 -6.63 -14.08 -5.10
N ARG A 228 -6.58 -13.05 -4.25
CA ARG A 228 -7.70 -12.60 -3.40
C ARG A 228 -8.58 -11.57 -4.11
#